data_AF-A0A936ZR54-F1
#
_entry.id   AF-A0A936ZR54-F1
#
_cell.length_a   1.000
_cell.length_b   1.000
_cell.length_c   1.000
_cell.angle_alpha   90.00
_cell.angle_beta   90.00
_cell.angle_gamma   90.00
#
_symmetry.space_group_name_H-M   'P 1'
#
loop_
_entity.id
_entity.type
_entity.pdbx_description
1 polymer ?
#
loop_
_entity_poly.entity_id
_entity_poly.type
_entity_poly.pdbx_seq_one_letter_code
_entity_poly.pdbx_strand_id
1 'polypeptide(L)'
;MAKEVKYIIIGFLTTLIALSGLYILLNEYLYKDVTLADGTNVSLGRTPDIIDTIIFFFLIALCLIGFILFIISLIKVIRKNTFQ
;
A
#
# COMPACT_ATOMS: atom_id res chain seq x y z
N MET A 1 18.27 0.30 -20.41
CA MET A 1 17.41 -0.76 -19.84
C MET A 1 17.63 -0.92 -18.34
N ALA A 2 18.84 -1.17 -17.82
CA ALA A 2 19.06 -1.48 -16.38
C ALA A 2 18.51 -0.44 -15.39
N LYS A 3 18.62 0.87 -15.68
CA LYS A 3 18.09 1.94 -14.81
C LYS A 3 16.56 1.95 -14.75
N GLU A 4 15.88 1.71 -15.88
CA GLU A 4 14.41 1.73 -15.96
C GLU A 4 13.80 0.54 -15.21
N VAL A 5 14.42 -0.64 -15.34
CA VAL A 5 14.03 -1.84 -14.58
C VAL A 5 14.24 -1.64 -13.08
N LYS A 6 15.31 -0.95 -12.66
CA LYS A 6 15.53 -0.61 -11.25
C LYS A 6 14.39 0.23 -10.67
N TYR A 7 13.88 1.23 -11.40
CA TYR A 7 12.75 2.05 -10.94
C TYR A 7 11.42 1.29 -10.93
N ILE A 8 11.23 0.31 -11.83
CA ILE A 8 10.08 -0.60 -11.77
C ILE A 8 10.10 -1.41 -10.47
N ILE A 9 11.25 -2.02 -10.13
CA ILE A 9 11.38 -2.82 -8.91
C ILE A 9 11.18 -1.96 -7.66
N ILE A 10 11.79 -0.77 -7.61
CA ILE A 10 11.64 0.15 -6.48
C ILE A 10 10.18 0.59 -6.34
N GLY A 11 9.55 1.05 -7.43
CA GLY A 11 8.14 1.48 -7.40
C GLY A 11 7.20 0.36 -6.96
N PHE A 12 7.43 -0.86 -7.45
CA PHE A 12 6.66 -2.04 -7.05
C PHE A 12 6.81 -2.37 -5.56
N LEU A 13 8.05 -2.42 -5.06
CA LEU A 13 8.32 -2.70 -3.65
C LEU A 13 7.75 -1.61 -2.73
N THR A 14 7.90 -0.33 -3.07
CA THR A 14 7.33 0.78 -2.29
C THR A 14 5.82 0.69 -2.21
N THR A 15 5.16 0.34 -3.33
CA THR A 15 3.70 0.18 -3.38
C THR A 15 3.24 -1.00 -2.52
N LEU A 16 3.94 -2.14 -2.58
CA LEU A 16 3.64 -3.31 -1.74
C LEU A 16 3.78 -3.02 -0.25
N ILE A 17 4.86 -2.36 0.16
CA ILE A 17 5.08 -2.01 1.57
C ILE A 17 3.98 -1.07 2.08
N ALA A 18 3.63 -0.05 1.28
CA ALA A 18 2.58 0.89 1.63
C ALA A 18 1.20 0.21 1.73
N LEU A 19 0.89 -0.72 0.81
CA LEU A 19 -0.33 -1.54 0.85
C LEU A 19 -0.39 -2.42 2.10
N SER A 20 0.72 -3.08 2.46
CA SER A 20 0.78 -3.89 3.69
C SER A 20 0.56 -3.05 4.94
N GLY A 21 1.17 -1.86 5.02
CA GLY A 21 0.94 -0.93 6.13
C GLY A 21 -0.51 -0.44 6.21
N LEU A 22 -1.12 -0.14 5.06
CA LEU A 22 -2.54 0.21 4.95
C LEU A 22 -3.45 -0.93 5.41
N TYR A 23 -3.16 -2.17 5.00
CA TYR A 23 -3.91 -3.34 5.41
C TYR A 23 -3.88 -3.55 6.93
N ILE A 24 -2.70 -3.42 7.54
CA ILE A 24 -2.55 -3.55 9.00
C ILE A 24 -3.39 -2.49 9.73
N LEU A 25 -3.29 -1.22 9.32
CA LEU A 25 -4.10 -0.14 9.91
C LEU A 25 -5.59 -0.41 9.74
N LEU A 26 -6.03 -0.75 8.53
CA LEU A 26 -7.45 -1.06 8.27
C LEU A 26 -7.94 -2.22 9.13
N ASN A 27 -7.13 -3.28 9.30
CA ASN A 27 -7.50 -4.42 10.13
C ASN A 27 -7.56 -4.05 11.62
N GLU A 28 -6.64 -3.21 12.09
CA GLU A 28 -6.62 -2.77 13.48
C GLU A 28 -7.77 -1.82 13.83
N TYR A 29 -8.20 -0.98 12.88
CA TYR A 29 -9.22 0.07 13.11
C TYR A 29 -10.63 -0.32 12.65
N LEU A 30 -10.80 -1.07 11.57
CA LEU A 30 -12.12 -1.44 11.03
C LEU A 30 -12.55 -2.87 11.39
N TYR A 31 -11.60 -3.80 11.55
CA TYR A 31 -11.88 -5.24 11.66
C TYR A 31 -11.12 -5.91 12.79
N LYS A 32 -11.24 -5.39 14.01
CA LYS A 32 -10.81 -6.15 15.19
C LYS A 32 -11.96 -7.05 15.64
N ASP A 33 -12.19 -8.12 14.88
CA ASP A 33 -13.11 -9.18 15.31
C ASP A 33 -12.40 -10.00 16.39
N VAL A 34 -12.81 -9.78 17.64
CA VAL A 34 -12.33 -10.57 18.77
C VAL A 34 -13.37 -11.65 19.02
N THR A 35 -12.98 -12.92 18.82
CA THR A 35 -13.81 -14.04 19.24
C THR A 35 -13.66 -14.20 20.75
N LEU A 36 -14.73 -13.89 21.47
CA LEU A 36 -14.81 -14.06 22.92
C LEU A 36 -14.81 -15.56 23.26
N ALA A 37 -14.47 -15.88 24.52
CA ALA A 37 -14.43 -17.27 25.00
C ALA A 37 -15.80 -17.98 24.95
N ASP A 38 -16.88 -17.23 24.77
CA ASP A 38 -18.25 -17.72 24.58
C ASP A 38 -18.61 -17.99 23.10
N GLY A 39 -17.67 -17.79 22.17
CA GLY A 39 -17.87 -18.01 20.74
C GLY A 39 -18.54 -16.86 20.00
N THR A 40 -18.82 -15.74 20.66
CA THR A 40 -19.34 -14.54 20.00
C THR A 40 -18.20 -13.72 19.39
N ASN A 41 -18.42 -13.23 18.17
CA ASN A 41 -17.49 -12.29 17.52
C ASN A 41 -17.94 -10.87 17.83
N VAL A 42 -17.06 -10.09 18.46
CA VAL A 42 -17.30 -8.68 18.72
C VAL A 42 -16.32 -7.86 17.91
N SER A 43 -16.86 -7.02 17.02
CA SER A 43 -16.08 -6.05 16.26
C SER A 43 -15.72 -4.88 17.18
N LEU A 44 -14.55 -4.92 17.79
CA LEU A 44 -14.02 -3.81 18.60
C LEU A 44 -13.22 -2.87 17.69
N GLY A 45 -13.92 -2.16 16.80
CA GLY A 45 -13.31 -1.07 16.04
C GLY A 45 -12.91 0.05 16.99
N ARG A 46 -11.60 0.35 17.07
CA ARG A 46 -11.12 1.55 17.77
C ARG A 46 -11.32 2.74 16.84
N THR A 47 -11.87 3.86 17.33
CA THR A 47 -11.85 5.12 16.57
C THR A 47 -10.38 5.54 16.36
N PRO A 48 -9.93 5.77 15.12
CA PRO A 48 -8.55 6.15 14.85
C PRO A 48 -8.25 7.50 15.51
N ASP A 49 -7.08 7.60 16.15
CA ASP A 49 -6.61 8.87 16.69
C ASP A 49 -6.08 9.75 15.54
N ILE A 50 -5.84 11.04 15.82
CA ILE A 50 -5.33 12.00 14.82
C ILE A 50 -4.02 11.50 14.20
N ILE A 51 -3.15 10.88 15.01
CA ILE A 51 -1.86 10.35 14.56
C ILE A 51 -2.07 9.21 13.55
N ASP A 52 -3.01 8.30 13.81
CA ASP A 52 -3.31 7.18 12.92
C ASP A 52 -3.84 7.66 11.57
N THR A 53 -4.70 8.68 11.62
CA THR A 53 -5.25 9.31 10.42
C THR A 53 -4.13 9.93 9.57
N ILE A 54 -3.17 10.61 10.20
CA ILE A 54 -2.00 11.17 9.50
C ILE A 54 -1.15 10.05 8.87
N ILE A 55 -0.89 8.97 9.60
CA ILE A 55 -0.11 7.82 9.09
C ILE A 55 -0.84 7.16 7.92
N PHE A 56 -2.17 7.03 8.00
CA PHE A 56 -2.99 6.47 6.93
C PHE A 56 -2.87 7.29 5.63
N PHE A 57 -3.05 8.61 5.70
CA PHE A 57 -2.88 9.48 4.52
C PHE A 57 -1.44 9.48 4.00
N PHE A 58 -0.46 9.42 4.88
CA PHE A 58 0.95 9.31 4.49
C PHE A 58 1.24 8.01 3.73
N LEU A 59 0.71 6.88 4.18
CA LEU A 59 0.85 5.59 3.48
C LEU A 59 0.12 5.58 2.13
N ILE A 60 -1.06 6.21 2.04
CA ILE A 60 -1.75 6.40 0.75
C ILE A 60 -0.87 7.22 -0.20
N ALA A 61 -0.32 8.34 0.26
CA ALA A 61 0.53 9.19 -0.57
C ALA A 61 1.78 8.42 -1.05
N LEU A 62 2.45 7.68 -0.17
CA LEU A 62 3.58 6.82 -0.53
C LEU A 62 3.20 5.73 -1.55
N CYS A 63 2.04 5.10 -1.36
CA CYS A 63 1.52 4.08 -2.28
C CYS A 63 1.31 4.68 -3.68
N LEU A 64 0.67 5.85 -3.76
CA LEU A 64 0.42 6.55 -5.02
C LEU A 64 1.73 6.95 -5.72
N ILE A 65 2.71 7.48 -4.97
CA ILE A 65 4.02 7.84 -5.53
C ILE A 65 4.73 6.61 -6.09
N GLY A 66 4.77 5.50 -5.32
CA GLY A 66 5.35 4.23 -5.76
C GLY A 66 4.70 3.71 -7.04
N PHE A 67 3.37 3.77 -7.09
CA PHE A 67 2.58 3.33 -8.23
C PHE A 67 2.82 4.20 -9.47
N ILE A 68 2.87 5.53 -9.32
CA ILE A 68 3.17 6.45 -10.43
C ILE A 68 4.56 6.17 -11.00
N LEU A 69 5.57 5.99 -10.15
CA LEU A 69 6.93 5.66 -10.59
C LEU A 69 6.98 4.32 -11.33
N PHE A 70 6.23 3.32 -10.86
CA PHE A 70 6.09 2.03 -11.53
C PHE A 70 5.46 2.20 -12.92
N ILE A 71 4.33 2.88 -13.04
CA ILE A 71 3.62 3.09 -14.32
C ILE A 71 4.48 3.87 -15.33
N ILE A 72 5.11 4.98 -14.91
CA ILE A 72 5.98 5.77 -15.80
C ILE A 72 7.15 4.91 -16.31
N SER A 73 7.76 4.12 -15.43
CA SER A 73 8.89 3.27 -15.80
C SER A 73 8.45 2.13 -16.73
N LEU A 74 7.27 1.55 -16.48
CA LEU A 74 6.67 0.53 -17.33
C LEU A 74 6.37 1.06 -18.74
N ILE A 75 5.76 2.23 -18.86
CA ILE A 75 5.47 2.89 -20.15
C ILE A 75 6.77 3.12 -20.95
N LYS A 76 7.84 3.57 -20.27
CA LYS A 76 9.15 3.78 -20.93
C LYS A 76 9.74 2.48 -21.47
N VAL A 77 9.63 1.38 -20.72
CA VAL A 77 10.12 0.06 -21.14
C VAL A 77 9.29 -0.46 -22.33
N ILE A 78 7.96 -0.37 -22.27
CA ILE A 78 7.07 -0.79 -23.37
C ILE A 78 7.39 -0.01 -24.64
N ARG A 79 7.45 1.33 -24.58
CA ARG A 79 7.80 2.15 -25.75
C ARG A 79 9.16 1.80 -26.33
N LYS A 80 10.16 1.45 -25.51
CA LYS A 80 11.46 1.01 -26.03
C LYS A 80 11.41 -0.34 -26.74
N ASN A 81 10.62 -1.29 -26.24
CA ASN A 81 10.52 -2.61 -26.86
C ASN A 81 9.62 -2.64 -28.11
N THR A 82 8.68 -1.70 -28.27
CA THR A 82 7.76 -1.66 -29.42
C THR A 82 8.29 -0.85 -30.62
N PHE A 83 9.21 0.10 -30.38
CA PHE A 83 9.74 1.00 -31.42
C PHE A 83 11.23 0.75 -31.75
N GLN A 84 11.76 -0.41 -31.36
CA GLN A 84 13.02 -0.96 -31.85
C GLN A 84 12.71 -2.05 -32.87
#